data_AF-A0A8H3KS33-F1
#
_entry.id   AF-A0A8H3KS33-F1
#
_cell.length_a   1.000
_cell.length_b   1.000
_cell.length_c   1.000
_cell.angle_alpha   90.00
_cell.angle_beta   90.00
_cell.angle_gamma   90.00
#
_symmetry.space_group_name_H-M   'P 1'
#
loop_
_entity.id
_entity.type
_entity.pdbx_description
1 polymer ?
#
loop_
_entity_poly.entity_id
_entity_poly.type
_entity_poly.pdbx_seq_one_letter_code
_entity_poly.pdbx_strand_id
1 'polypeptide(L)'
;MTWQFAIIEPLDTDEKLKDIDRLSCNLATIHAKDKEATASIFKDFFSDAELIRLEPDISDQFVLSWKSTVKQFTGNDEYEKFMDRCNSKPELVERMNKIYTDKTTKKLELDNDLTRQIYLHAELNILASVIRQKKKESRIFIGISKRCCYLCELYINFLRLKGYSIFINGGHKKIYSAWKLPLVEDNFNIGSLDYTVY
;
A
#
# COMPACT_ATOMS: atom_id res chain seq x y z
N MET A 1 2.72 10.62 -9.10
CA MET A 1 3.83 10.20 -8.22
C MET A 1 4.26 8.83 -8.71
N THR A 2 5.49 8.70 -9.19
CA THR A 2 6.00 7.46 -9.80
C THR A 2 7.08 6.91 -8.89
N TRP A 3 6.91 5.69 -8.37
CA TRP A 3 7.88 5.04 -7.48
C TRP A 3 8.03 3.59 -7.93
N GLN A 4 9.26 3.13 -8.21
CA GLN A 4 9.47 1.91 -9.00
C GLN A 4 10.73 1.12 -8.64
N PHE A 5 10.78 0.28 -7.60
CA PHE A 5 11.81 -0.78 -7.54
C PHE A 5 11.35 -1.99 -6.73
N ALA A 6 11.61 -3.19 -7.24
CA ALA A 6 11.68 -4.44 -6.49
C ALA A 6 13.06 -5.06 -6.70
N ILE A 7 13.66 -5.60 -5.64
CA ILE A 7 14.89 -6.39 -5.71
C ILE A 7 14.49 -7.82 -5.32
N ILE A 8 14.55 -8.75 -6.27
CA ILE A 8 14.36 -10.17 -5.99
C ILE A 8 15.78 -10.76 -5.87
N GLU A 9 16.15 -11.24 -4.69
CA GLU A 9 17.46 -11.86 -4.46
C GLU A 9 17.41 -13.37 -4.75
N PRO A 10 18.48 -13.95 -5.32
CA PRO A 10 18.62 -15.40 -5.42
C PRO A 10 18.86 -16.04 -4.04
N LEU A 11 18.63 -17.36 -4.00
CA LEU A 11 18.41 -18.19 -2.81
C LEU A 11 19.55 -18.30 -1.78
N ASP A 12 20.77 -17.81 -2.06
CA ASP A 12 21.94 -18.10 -1.22
C ASP A 12 22.62 -16.86 -0.64
N THR A 13 22.41 -16.63 0.67
CA THR A 13 23.36 -16.28 1.74
C THR A 13 22.73 -15.39 2.83
N ASP A 14 22.64 -15.92 4.06
CA ASP A 14 21.91 -15.31 5.20
C ASP A 14 22.64 -14.13 5.90
N GLU A 15 23.93 -13.90 5.66
CA GLU A 15 24.70 -12.90 6.44
C GLU A 15 24.59 -11.45 5.94
N LYS A 16 24.15 -11.21 4.68
CA LYS A 16 24.16 -9.85 4.07
C LYS A 16 22.91 -9.00 4.34
N LEU A 17 21.88 -9.57 4.96
CA LEU A 17 20.55 -8.94 5.08
C LEU A 17 20.54 -7.57 5.80
N LYS A 18 21.33 -7.40 6.86
CA LYS A 18 21.33 -6.15 7.66
C LYS A 18 21.89 -4.94 6.89
N ASP A 19 22.85 -5.17 6.01
CA ASP A 19 23.44 -4.09 5.20
C ASP A 19 22.54 -3.75 4.00
N ILE A 20 21.85 -4.75 3.45
CA ILE A 20 20.88 -4.60 2.35
C ILE A 20 19.63 -3.83 2.80
N ASP A 21 19.14 -4.08 4.02
CA ASP A 21 18.05 -3.31 4.64
C ASP A 21 18.34 -1.80 4.68
N ARG A 22 19.58 -1.43 5.05
CA ARG A 22 20.03 -0.03 5.07
C ARG A 22 20.24 0.53 3.67
N LEU A 23 20.75 -0.29 2.74
CA LEU A 23 20.97 0.09 1.35
C LEU A 23 19.67 0.45 0.64
N SER A 24 18.61 -0.33 0.86
CA SER A 24 17.33 -0.19 0.14
C SER A 24 16.58 1.11 0.45
N CYS A 25 16.61 1.56 1.71
CA CYS A 25 16.05 2.85 2.10
C CYS A 25 16.85 4.03 1.54
N ASN A 26 18.18 3.89 1.43
CA ASN A 26 19.04 4.90 0.82
C ASN A 26 18.81 4.95 -0.70
N LEU A 27 18.69 3.81 -1.38
CA LEU A 27 18.40 3.68 -2.82
C LEU A 27 17.09 4.35 -3.22
N ALA A 28 16.01 4.08 -2.48
CA ALA A 28 14.70 4.69 -2.76
C ALA A 28 14.68 6.22 -2.53
N THR A 29 15.62 6.73 -1.73
CA THR A 29 15.83 8.17 -1.48
C THR A 29 16.74 8.80 -2.55
N ILE A 30 17.78 8.10 -3.02
CA ILE A 30 18.74 8.54 -4.04
C ILE A 30 18.11 8.60 -5.44
N HIS A 31 17.21 7.67 -5.78
CA HIS A 31 16.56 7.61 -7.10
C HIS A 31 15.56 8.74 -7.36
N ALA A 32 15.17 9.52 -6.34
CA ALA A 32 14.42 10.75 -6.53
C ALA A 32 15.27 11.86 -7.19
N LYS A 33 16.61 11.70 -7.27
CA LYS A 33 17.52 12.74 -7.74
C LYS A 33 18.40 12.35 -8.93
N ASP A 34 18.80 11.09 -9.13
CA ASP A 34 19.67 10.76 -10.28
C ASP A 34 19.63 9.28 -10.72
N LYS A 35 19.34 9.04 -12.01
CA LYS A 35 19.09 7.71 -12.58
C LYS A 35 20.37 6.97 -13.00
N GLU A 36 21.39 7.67 -13.46
CA GLU A 36 22.60 7.06 -14.05
C GLU A 36 23.67 6.71 -13.01
N ALA A 37 23.90 7.58 -12.02
CA ALA A 37 24.93 7.36 -11.00
C ALA A 37 24.65 6.14 -10.12
N THR A 38 23.37 5.82 -9.90
CA THR A 38 22.94 4.73 -9.03
C THR A 38 23.21 3.36 -9.69
N ALA A 39 22.94 3.20 -10.99
CA ALA A 39 23.11 1.91 -11.68
C ALA A 39 24.59 1.46 -11.75
N SER A 40 25.53 2.40 -11.82
CA SER A 40 26.97 2.09 -11.90
C SER A 40 27.58 1.63 -10.57
N ILE A 41 27.16 2.19 -9.43
CA ILE A 41 27.73 1.86 -8.11
C ILE A 41 27.29 0.48 -7.63
N PHE A 42 26.12 0.03 -8.07
CA PHE A 42 25.46 -1.17 -7.52
C PHE A 42 25.51 -2.39 -8.43
N LYS A 43 26.09 -2.26 -9.64
CA LYS A 43 26.25 -3.36 -10.60
C LYS A 43 26.99 -4.58 -10.00
N ASP A 44 27.92 -4.34 -9.08
CA ASP A 44 28.73 -5.38 -8.46
C ASP A 44 28.05 -6.06 -7.25
N PHE A 45 27.11 -5.37 -6.58
CA PHE A 45 26.38 -5.92 -5.42
C PHE A 45 25.12 -6.68 -5.82
N PHE A 46 24.54 -6.34 -6.97
CA PHE A 46 23.29 -6.91 -7.47
C PHE A 46 23.47 -7.53 -8.85
N SER A 47 24.66 -8.07 -9.14
CA SER A 47 24.94 -8.76 -10.42
C SER A 47 23.90 -9.84 -10.74
N ASP A 48 23.30 -10.44 -9.71
CA ASP A 48 22.28 -11.49 -9.81
C ASP A 48 20.86 -11.01 -9.46
N ALA A 49 20.62 -9.71 -9.29
CA ALA A 49 19.30 -9.20 -8.95
C ALA A 49 18.49 -8.78 -10.20
N GLU A 50 17.23 -9.16 -10.21
CA GLU A 50 16.29 -8.76 -11.26
C GLU A 50 15.67 -7.39 -10.92
N LEU A 51 15.94 -6.38 -11.75
CA LEU A 51 15.27 -5.08 -11.63
C LEU A 51 13.91 -5.13 -12.34
N ILE A 52 12.84 -5.07 -11.56
CA ILE A 52 11.47 -5.00 -12.10
C ILE A 52 10.92 -3.58 -11.96
N ARG A 53 10.64 -2.95 -13.11
CA ARG A 53 9.99 -1.65 -13.19
C ARG A 53 8.48 -1.84 -13.40
N LEU A 54 7.69 -1.42 -12.43
CA LEU A 54 6.23 -1.51 -12.48
C LEU A 54 5.61 -0.12 -12.66
N GLU A 55 4.57 -0.02 -13.47
CA GLU A 55 3.81 1.21 -13.59
C GLU A 55 2.88 1.38 -12.37
N PRO A 56 2.65 2.62 -11.89
CA PRO A 56 1.70 2.86 -10.82
C PRO A 56 0.30 2.36 -11.19
N ASP A 57 -0.30 1.55 -10.32
CA ASP A 57 -1.69 1.11 -10.48
C ASP A 57 -2.62 2.04 -9.70
N ILE A 58 -3.38 2.81 -10.46
CA ILE A 58 -4.30 3.84 -9.99
C ILE A 58 -5.65 3.57 -10.63
N SER A 59 -6.71 3.63 -9.83
CA SER A 59 -8.08 3.53 -10.35
C SER A 59 -9.00 4.46 -9.60
N ASP A 60 -10.11 4.81 -10.22
CA ASP A 60 -11.18 5.54 -9.57
C ASP A 60 -12.12 4.57 -8.86
N GLN A 61 -12.47 4.89 -7.61
CA GLN A 61 -13.43 4.17 -6.80
C GLN A 61 -14.58 5.11 -6.44
N PHE A 62 -15.79 4.59 -6.60
CA PHE A 62 -16.99 5.25 -6.11
C PHE A 62 -17.09 5.11 -4.59
N VAL A 63 -17.28 6.23 -3.92
CA VAL A 63 -17.45 6.33 -2.47
C VAL A 63 -18.83 6.92 -2.23
N LEU A 64 -19.68 6.15 -1.54
CA LEU A 64 -20.99 6.63 -1.10
C LEU A 64 -20.82 7.86 -0.21
N SER A 65 -21.81 8.75 -0.24
CA SER A 65 -21.82 9.91 0.62
C SER A 65 -21.68 9.49 2.08
N TRP A 66 -21.04 10.35 2.88
CA TRP A 66 -20.87 10.08 4.30
C TRP A 66 -22.22 9.84 4.98
N LYS A 67 -23.22 10.64 4.63
CA LYS A 67 -24.58 10.52 5.14
C LYS A 67 -25.22 9.18 4.79
N SER A 68 -25.15 8.76 3.54
CA SER A 68 -25.68 7.45 3.10
C SER A 68 -24.97 6.31 3.84
N THR A 69 -23.64 6.40 3.95
CA THR A 69 -22.80 5.42 4.65
C THR A 69 -23.21 5.31 6.13
N VAL A 70 -23.26 6.42 6.86
CA VAL A 70 -23.61 6.41 8.29
C VAL A 70 -25.02 5.84 8.48
N LYS A 71 -25.99 6.29 7.69
CA LYS A 71 -27.37 5.80 7.77
C LYS A 71 -27.50 4.31 7.52
N GLN A 72 -26.66 3.74 6.66
CA GLN A 72 -26.62 2.29 6.42
C GLN A 72 -26.24 1.50 7.69
N PHE A 73 -25.37 2.04 8.55
CA PHE A 73 -24.90 1.35 9.75
C PHE A 73 -25.65 1.74 11.03
N THR A 74 -26.18 2.96 11.12
CA THR A 74 -26.83 3.47 12.34
C THR A 74 -28.35 3.57 12.25
N GLY A 75 -28.93 3.45 11.04
CA GLY A 75 -30.31 3.81 10.78
C GLY A 75 -30.49 5.32 10.53
N ASN A 76 -31.67 5.71 10.00
CA ASN A 76 -31.95 7.07 9.55
C ASN A 76 -31.96 8.12 10.67
N ASP A 77 -32.42 7.75 11.86
CA ASP A 77 -32.76 8.70 12.94
C ASP A 77 -31.56 9.03 13.86
N GLU A 78 -30.42 8.37 13.65
CA GLU A 78 -29.22 8.49 14.50
C GLU A 78 -28.08 9.30 13.83
N TYR A 79 -28.28 9.76 12.59
CA TYR A 79 -27.23 10.47 11.84
C TYR A 79 -26.73 11.73 12.55
N GLU A 80 -27.65 12.61 12.99
CA GLU A 80 -27.26 13.88 13.63
C GLU A 80 -26.51 13.64 14.96
N LYS A 81 -27.00 12.72 15.80
CA LYS A 81 -26.32 12.32 17.04
C LYS A 81 -24.93 11.74 16.76
N PHE A 82 -24.77 10.99 15.67
CA PHE A 82 -23.47 10.49 15.25
C PHE A 82 -22.54 11.63 14.80
N MET A 83 -23.05 12.58 14.00
CA MET A 83 -22.30 13.75 13.56
C MET A 83 -21.84 14.63 14.72
N ASP A 84 -22.70 14.87 15.72
CA ASP A 84 -22.32 15.61 16.93
C ASP A 84 -21.14 14.97 17.65
N ARG A 85 -21.17 13.63 17.81
CA ARG A 85 -20.06 12.87 18.39
C ARG A 85 -18.79 12.98 17.55
N CYS A 86 -18.90 12.94 16.22
CA CYS A 86 -17.75 13.10 15.33
C CYS A 86 -17.15 14.51 15.40
N ASN A 87 -18.00 15.54 15.37
CA ASN A 87 -17.60 16.96 15.42
C ASN A 87 -16.94 17.33 16.76
N SER A 88 -17.27 16.62 17.85
CA SER A 88 -16.58 16.78 19.14
C SER A 88 -15.12 16.30 19.13
N LYS A 89 -14.67 15.60 18.08
CA LYS A 89 -13.34 14.99 17.96
C LYS A 89 -12.58 15.57 16.75
N PRO A 90 -11.65 16.53 16.95
CA PRO A 90 -10.91 17.18 15.87
C PRO A 90 -10.22 16.21 14.91
N GLU A 91 -9.65 15.11 15.41
CA GLU A 91 -8.97 14.10 14.60
C GLU A 91 -9.93 13.39 13.62
N LEU A 92 -11.19 13.19 14.00
CA LEU A 92 -12.21 12.60 13.12
C LEU A 92 -12.65 13.59 12.07
N VAL A 93 -12.83 14.85 12.45
CA VAL A 93 -13.16 15.94 11.51
C VAL A 93 -12.06 16.10 10.46
N GLU A 94 -10.79 16.08 10.87
CA GLU A 94 -9.65 16.16 9.94
C GLU A 94 -9.65 14.98 8.95
N ARG A 95 -9.85 13.75 9.44
CA ARG A 95 -9.93 12.55 8.59
C ARG A 95 -11.10 12.61 7.62
N MET A 96 -12.27 13.02 8.10
CA MET A 96 -13.46 13.19 7.27
C MET A 96 -13.22 14.24 6.18
N ASN A 97 -12.66 15.40 6.53
CA ASN A 97 -12.28 16.42 5.56
C ASN A 97 -11.32 15.87 4.50
N LYS A 98 -10.32 15.08 4.89
CA LYS A 98 -9.39 14.47 3.94
C LYS A 98 -10.06 13.52 2.95
N ILE A 99 -11.10 12.81 3.37
CA ILE A 99 -11.79 11.78 2.58
C ILE A 99 -12.95 12.36 1.76
N TYR A 100 -13.64 13.40 2.24
CA TYR A 100 -14.87 13.93 1.67
C TYR A 100 -14.74 15.36 1.11
N THR A 101 -13.54 15.98 1.14
CA THR A 101 -13.30 17.23 0.41
C THR A 101 -13.14 16.97 -1.08
N ASP A 102 -14.04 17.48 -1.90
CA ASP A 102 -13.94 17.37 -3.36
C ASP A 102 -12.61 17.97 -3.85
N LYS A 103 -11.90 17.25 -4.73
CA LYS A 103 -10.56 17.66 -5.18
C LYS A 103 -10.60 18.89 -6.09
N THR A 104 -11.71 19.10 -6.80
CA THR A 104 -11.88 20.16 -7.79
C THR A 104 -12.42 21.43 -7.13
N THR A 105 -13.51 21.32 -6.38
CA THR A 105 -14.20 22.46 -5.74
C THR A 105 -13.57 22.84 -4.39
N LYS A 106 -12.77 21.94 -3.80
CA LYS A 106 -12.21 22.06 -2.44
C LYS A 106 -13.26 22.21 -1.34
N LYS A 107 -14.52 21.83 -1.61
CA LYS A 107 -15.61 21.86 -0.63
C LYS A 107 -15.79 20.50 0.02
N LEU A 108 -16.20 20.50 1.27
CA LEU A 108 -16.58 19.29 1.99
C LEU A 108 -17.94 18.80 1.50
N GLU A 109 -17.98 17.60 0.93
CA GLU A 109 -19.19 17.00 0.34
C GLU A 109 -19.57 15.75 1.15
N LEU A 110 -20.43 15.93 2.16
CA LEU A 110 -20.90 14.81 3.01
C LEU A 110 -22.21 14.19 2.52
N ASP A 111 -23.00 14.95 1.77
CA ASP A 111 -24.31 14.53 1.27
C ASP A 111 -24.26 13.87 -0.11
N ASN A 112 -23.22 14.17 -0.89
CA ASN A 112 -23.06 13.68 -2.26
C ASN A 112 -22.06 12.51 -2.33
N ASP A 113 -22.33 11.60 -3.27
CA ASP A 113 -21.39 10.54 -3.60
C ASP A 113 -20.17 11.11 -4.33
N LEU A 114 -19.03 10.45 -4.19
CA LEU A 114 -17.74 10.96 -4.67
C LEU A 114 -16.99 9.90 -5.46
N THR A 115 -16.25 10.35 -6.47
CA THR A 115 -15.24 9.52 -7.12
C THR A 115 -13.87 9.84 -6.55
N ARG A 116 -13.18 8.81 -6.05
CA ARG A 116 -11.86 8.92 -5.44
C ARG A 116 -10.86 8.05 -6.16
N GLN A 117 -9.74 8.66 -6.55
CA GLN A 117 -8.56 7.90 -6.94
C GLN A 117 -8.03 7.12 -5.75
N ILE A 118 -7.96 5.81 -5.93
CA ILE A 118 -7.29 4.86 -5.06
C ILE A 118 -6.01 4.37 -5.73
N TYR A 119 -5.07 3.95 -4.90
CA TYR A 119 -3.72 3.63 -5.29
C TYR A 119 -3.36 2.24 -4.78
N LEU A 120 -2.89 1.40 -5.69
CA LEU A 120 -2.16 0.22 -5.27
C LEU A 120 -0.79 0.69 -4.78
N HIS A 121 -0.51 0.43 -3.51
CA HIS A 121 0.78 0.74 -2.93
C HIS A 121 1.90 -0.03 -3.62
N ALA A 122 3.11 0.54 -3.64
CA ALA A 122 4.25 -0.03 -4.35
C ALA A 122 4.55 -1.47 -3.90
N GLU A 123 4.50 -1.73 -2.59
CA GLU A 123 4.69 -3.04 -1.99
C GLU A 123 3.73 -4.07 -2.59
N LEU A 124 2.45 -3.70 -2.74
CA LEU A 124 1.41 -4.60 -3.23
C LEU A 124 1.47 -4.76 -4.74
N ASN A 125 1.88 -3.73 -5.47
CA ASN A 125 2.09 -3.82 -6.90
C ASN A 125 3.21 -4.83 -7.23
N ILE A 126 4.31 -4.78 -6.45
CA ILE A 126 5.41 -5.74 -6.55
C ILE A 126 4.93 -7.16 -6.25
N LEU A 127 4.21 -7.34 -5.14
CA LEU A 127 3.70 -8.65 -4.75
C LEU A 127 2.68 -9.20 -5.76
N ALA A 128 1.82 -8.35 -6.32
CA ALA A 128 0.90 -8.76 -7.37
C ALA A 128 1.65 -9.28 -8.60
N SER A 129 2.77 -8.64 -8.96
CA SER A 129 3.64 -9.11 -10.04
C SER A 129 4.29 -10.46 -9.70
N VAL A 130 4.83 -10.63 -8.49
CA VAL A 130 5.42 -11.89 -8.01
C VAL A 130 4.40 -13.04 -8.07
N ILE A 131 3.17 -12.81 -7.58
CA ILE A 131 2.10 -13.82 -7.59
C ILE A 131 1.76 -14.22 -9.02
N ARG A 132 1.56 -13.24 -9.92
CA ARG A 132 1.25 -13.51 -11.34
C ARG A 132 2.37 -14.28 -12.05
N GLN A 133 3.63 -13.99 -11.71
CA GLN A 133 4.80 -14.70 -12.24
C GLN A 133 5.06 -16.04 -11.54
N LYS A 134 4.25 -16.42 -10.53
CA LYS A 134 4.37 -17.66 -9.77
C LYS A 134 5.73 -17.85 -9.08
N LYS A 135 6.39 -16.75 -8.69
CA LYS A 135 7.71 -16.74 -8.04
C LYS A 135 7.64 -17.04 -6.54
N LYS A 136 6.88 -18.07 -6.15
CA LYS A 136 6.63 -18.40 -4.74
C LYS A 136 7.88 -18.89 -4.01
N GLU A 137 8.74 -19.62 -4.70
CA GLU A 137 9.96 -20.23 -4.15
C GLU A 137 11.11 -19.22 -3.95
N SER A 138 11.02 -18.05 -4.57
CA SER A 138 12.03 -17.00 -4.45
C SER A 138 11.97 -16.31 -3.08
N ARG A 139 13.14 -15.92 -2.56
CA ARG A 139 13.22 -14.95 -1.46
C ARG A 139 12.98 -13.56 -2.03
N ILE A 140 12.02 -12.84 -1.47
CA ILE A 140 11.59 -11.54 -1.98
C ILE A 140 11.93 -10.47 -0.95
N PHE A 141 12.74 -9.49 -1.36
CA PHE A 141 13.09 -8.36 -0.54
C PHE A 141 12.43 -7.08 -1.05
N ILE A 142 11.56 -6.45 -0.25
CA ILE A 142 10.86 -5.22 -0.64
C ILE A 142 11.48 -4.03 0.10
N GLY A 143 12.32 -3.31 -0.63
CA GLY A 143 12.91 -2.06 -0.21
C GLY A 143 12.22 -0.86 -0.86
N ILE A 144 11.49 -0.07 -0.06
CA ILE A 144 10.79 1.14 -0.52
C ILE A 144 11.19 2.37 0.31
N SER A 145 10.93 3.58 -0.20
CA SER A 145 11.33 4.86 0.43
C SER A 145 10.63 5.17 1.75
N LYS A 146 9.61 4.39 2.11
CA LYS A 146 8.82 4.55 3.33
C LYS A 146 8.65 3.19 4.00
N ARG A 147 8.38 3.18 5.30
CA ARG A 147 7.96 1.94 5.97
C ARG A 147 6.60 1.48 5.43
N CYS A 148 6.39 0.17 5.46
CA CYS A 148 5.18 -0.46 4.94
C CYS A 148 3.94 0.05 5.67
N CYS A 149 2.84 0.32 4.96
CA CYS A 149 1.60 0.72 5.64
C CYS A 149 0.92 -0.44 6.37
N TYR A 150 0.00 -0.15 7.28
CA TYR A 150 -0.66 -1.20 8.07
C TYR A 150 -1.37 -2.24 7.20
N LEU A 151 -2.13 -1.79 6.18
CA LEU A 151 -2.84 -2.70 5.27
C LEU A 151 -1.88 -3.49 4.37
N CYS A 152 -0.77 -2.88 3.92
CA CYS A 152 0.26 -3.59 3.17
C CYS A 152 0.95 -4.66 4.02
N GLU A 153 1.24 -4.35 5.29
CA GLU A 153 1.86 -5.28 6.24
C GLU A 153 0.94 -6.48 6.54
N LEU A 154 -0.36 -6.25 6.73
CA LEU A 154 -1.35 -7.33 6.88
C LEU A 154 -1.38 -8.25 5.66
N TYR A 155 -1.43 -7.68 4.45
CA TYR A 155 -1.42 -8.47 3.22
C TYR A 155 -0.12 -9.28 3.05
N ILE A 156 1.03 -8.69 3.40
CA ILE A 156 2.32 -9.39 3.40
C ILE A 156 2.33 -10.55 4.40
N ASN A 157 1.78 -10.35 5.60
CA ASN A 157 1.65 -11.41 6.59
C ASN A 157 0.74 -12.54 6.11
N PHE A 158 -0.37 -12.20 5.45
CA PHE A 158 -1.21 -13.19 4.77
C PHE A 158 -0.43 -14.01 3.74
N LEU A 159 0.37 -13.37 2.88
CA LEU A 159 1.20 -14.10 1.90
C LEU A 159 2.27 -14.97 2.56
N ARG A 160 2.89 -14.52 3.65
CA ARG A 160 3.82 -15.34 4.45
C ARG A 160 3.13 -16.60 4.97
N LEU A 161 1.89 -16.49 5.46
CA LEU A 161 1.09 -17.65 5.87
C LEU A 161 0.77 -18.60 4.70
N LYS A 162 0.68 -18.07 3.47
CA LYS A 162 0.55 -18.89 2.25
C LYS A 162 1.87 -19.49 1.77
N GLY A 163 2.98 -19.24 2.47
CA GLY A 163 4.30 -19.82 2.20
C GLY A 163 5.21 -19.00 1.31
N TYR A 164 4.95 -17.69 1.13
CA TYR A 164 5.88 -16.80 0.44
C TYR A 164 6.97 -16.31 1.40
N SER A 165 8.23 -16.29 0.96
CA SER A 165 9.37 -15.80 1.73
C SER A 165 9.61 -14.31 1.46
N ILE A 166 8.88 -13.44 2.16
CA ILE A 166 8.89 -11.98 1.93
C ILE A 166 9.54 -11.25 3.11
N PHE A 167 10.48 -10.36 2.82
CA PHE A 167 11.18 -9.51 3.78
C PHE A 167 10.94 -8.03 3.47
N ILE A 168 10.71 -7.24 4.51
CA ILE A 168 10.43 -5.79 4.45
C ILE A 168 11.17 -5.07 5.57
N ASN A 169 11.51 -3.79 5.37
CA ASN A 169 12.18 -2.95 6.39
C ASN A 169 11.23 -2.44 7.50
N GLY A 170 10.26 -3.27 7.88
CA GLY A 170 9.26 -2.98 8.90
C GLY A 170 8.06 -2.14 8.45
N GLY A 171 7.00 -2.22 9.24
CA GLY A 171 5.77 -1.47 9.04
C GLY A 171 5.69 -0.17 9.85
N HIS A 172 4.70 0.63 9.49
CA HIS A 172 4.16 1.71 10.30
C HIS A 172 2.65 1.49 10.46
N LYS A 173 2.08 1.90 11.60
CA LYS A 173 0.66 1.66 11.91
C LYS A 173 -0.34 2.62 11.23
N LYS A 174 0.09 3.37 10.20
CA LYS A 174 -0.81 4.28 9.47
C LYS A 174 -1.63 3.51 8.44
N ILE A 175 -2.91 3.85 8.39
CA ILE A 175 -3.89 3.40 7.41
C ILE A 175 -4.10 4.54 6.40
N TYR A 176 -4.11 4.21 5.12
CA TYR A 176 -4.34 5.16 4.04
C TYR A 176 -5.74 4.94 3.46
N SER A 177 -6.55 6.00 3.42
CA SER A 177 -7.94 5.93 2.94
C SER A 177 -8.07 5.68 1.45
N ALA A 178 -7.03 5.98 0.67
CA ALA A 178 -6.99 5.78 -0.79
C ALA A 178 -6.24 4.51 -1.17
N TRP A 179 -6.24 3.49 -0.30
CA TRP A 179 -5.55 2.23 -0.54
C TRP A 179 -6.40 1.29 -1.39
N LYS A 180 -5.76 0.54 -2.29
CA LYS A 180 -6.38 -0.45 -3.18
C LYS A 180 -5.85 -1.85 -2.88
N LEU A 181 -6.75 -2.83 -2.83
CA LEU A 181 -6.39 -4.25 -2.76
C LEU A 181 -5.83 -4.71 -4.13
N PRO A 182 -4.71 -5.45 -4.19
CA PRO A 182 -4.19 -5.98 -5.45
C PRO A 182 -5.19 -6.92 -6.10
N LEU A 183 -5.37 -6.78 -7.42
CA LEU A 183 -6.17 -7.70 -8.23
C LEU A 183 -5.26 -8.81 -8.76
N VAL A 184 -5.26 -9.94 -8.05
CA VAL A 184 -4.58 -11.18 -8.45
C VAL A 184 -5.63 -12.29 -8.69
N GLU A 185 -5.46 -13.47 -8.11
CA GLU A 185 -6.45 -14.56 -8.17
C GLU A 185 -7.53 -14.40 -7.07
N ASP A 186 -8.77 -14.78 -7.37
CA ASP A 186 -9.93 -14.55 -6.48
C ASP A 186 -9.80 -15.23 -5.10
N ASN A 187 -9.18 -16.41 -5.05
CA ASN A 187 -8.88 -17.11 -3.79
C ASN A 187 -7.91 -16.34 -2.88
N PHE A 188 -6.95 -15.62 -3.45
CA PHE A 188 -6.04 -14.74 -2.72
C PHE A 188 -6.78 -13.50 -2.23
N ASN A 189 -7.62 -12.91 -3.07
CA ASN A 189 -8.38 -11.71 -2.72
C ASN A 189 -9.32 -11.99 -1.55
N ILE A 190 -10.16 -13.03 -1.64
CA ILE A 190 -11.11 -13.42 -0.58
C ILE A 190 -10.36 -13.76 0.70
N GLY A 191 -9.35 -14.65 0.63
CA GLY A 191 -8.60 -15.05 1.82
C GLY A 191 -7.84 -13.90 2.50
N SER A 192 -7.37 -12.92 1.72
CA SER A 192 -6.69 -11.74 2.27
C SER A 192 -7.67 -10.78 2.95
N LEU A 193 -8.90 -10.66 2.44
CA LEU A 193 -9.95 -9.87 3.07
C LEU A 193 -10.36 -10.49 4.40
N ASP A 194 -10.59 -11.80 4.42
CA ASP A 194 -10.91 -12.53 5.66
C ASP A 194 -9.81 -12.32 6.71
N TYR A 195 -8.54 -12.43 6.32
CA TYR A 195 -7.40 -12.21 7.22
C TYR A 195 -7.30 -10.77 7.76
N THR A 196 -7.84 -9.78 7.03
CA THR A 196 -7.74 -8.37 7.40
C THR A 196 -8.87 -7.92 8.34
N VAL A 197 -9.95 -8.70 8.42
CA VAL A 197 -11.15 -8.37 9.22
C VAL A 197 -11.16 -9.05 10.59
N TYR A 198 -10.38 -10.12 10.79
CA TYR A 198 -10.22 -10.85 12.05
C TYR A 198 -8.92 -10.46 12.78
#